data_AF-A0A5J4PGK2-F1
#
_entry.id   AF-A0A5J4PGK2-F1
#
_cell.length_a   1.000
_cell.length_b   1.000
_cell.length_c   1.000
_cell.angle_alpha   90.00
_cell.angle_beta   90.00
_cell.angle_gamma   90.00
#
_symmetry.space_group_name_H-M   'P 1'
#
loop_
_entity.id
_entity.type
_entity.pdbx_description
1 polymer ?
#
loop_
_entity_poly.entity_id
_entity_poly.type
_entity_poly.pdbx_seq_one_letter_code
_entity_poly.pdbx_strand_id
1 'polypeptide(L)'
;MWLKREKTANNPQEETLLYYNVKERYMKIKVSHVNTPNWREITVHSRFPKELQRLFEISQNIWWSWNYEALELFKSLDPVIWKECGNNPVLLLKQMSYEKLKELAKDEDVLQRLDEVYTKFTNYMNVRPDENRPSVAYFSMEYGLNSVLKIYSGGLGILAGDYLKEASDSNVNLCGVGLLYRYGYFTQSLSMEGQQIA
;
A
#
# COMPACT_ATOMS: atom_id res chain seq x y z
N MET A 1 0.24 -34.49 -26.32
CA MET A 1 0.95 -35.79 -26.28
C MET A 1 1.54 -35.93 -24.89
N TRP A 2 0.94 -36.82 -24.10
CA TRP A 2 1.28 -37.10 -22.71
C TRP A 2 2.55 -37.93 -22.61
N LEU A 3 3.32 -37.80 -21.52
CA LEU A 3 4.03 -38.93 -20.92
C LEU A 3 4.32 -38.66 -19.44
N LYS A 4 3.85 -39.60 -18.62
CA LYS A 4 3.99 -39.67 -17.17
C LYS A 4 5.21 -40.53 -16.82
N ARG A 5 5.83 -40.15 -15.69
CA ARG A 5 7.04 -40.65 -15.01
C ARG A 5 7.20 -42.18 -14.89
N GLU A 6 8.47 -42.61 -14.78
CA GLU A 6 8.93 -43.38 -13.61
C GLU A 6 10.44 -43.24 -13.32
N LYS A 7 10.81 -43.48 -12.06
CA LYS A 7 12.10 -43.16 -11.41
C LYS A 7 13.12 -44.28 -11.59
N THR A 8 14.39 -43.92 -11.79
CA THR A 8 15.53 -44.70 -11.30
C THR A 8 16.50 -43.79 -10.55
N ALA A 9 17.10 -44.36 -9.51
CA ALA A 9 17.86 -43.67 -8.48
C ALA A 9 19.21 -43.12 -8.97
N ASN A 10 19.67 -42.06 -8.29
CA ASN A 10 21.06 -41.63 -8.11
C ASN A 10 21.98 -41.70 -9.34
N ASN A 11 22.14 -40.59 -10.06
CA ASN A 11 23.43 -39.87 -10.23
C ASN A 11 23.24 -38.74 -11.27
N PRO A 12 23.48 -37.44 -10.98
CA PRO A 12 23.18 -36.34 -11.93
C PRO A 12 24.22 -36.14 -13.05
N GLN A 13 25.09 -37.11 -13.33
CA GLN A 13 26.18 -36.95 -14.29
C GLN A 13 26.11 -37.97 -15.43
N GLU A 14 25.19 -37.77 -16.36
CA GLU A 14 25.39 -38.27 -17.73
C GLU A 14 25.25 -37.09 -18.70
N GLU A 15 26.41 -36.54 -19.06
CA GLU A 15 26.59 -35.54 -20.09
C GLU A 15 26.37 -36.19 -21.47
N THR A 16 25.48 -35.63 -22.29
CA THR A 16 25.43 -35.97 -23.72
C THR A 16 26.65 -35.34 -24.39
N LEU A 17 27.65 -36.16 -24.71
CA LEU A 17 28.92 -35.74 -25.34
C LEU A 17 28.77 -35.62 -26.86
N LEU A 18 29.05 -34.43 -27.40
CA LEU A 18 29.40 -34.25 -28.81
C LEU A 18 30.92 -34.11 -28.92
N TYR A 19 31.56 -35.08 -29.55
CA TYR A 19 33.01 -35.14 -29.72
C TYR A 19 33.47 -34.26 -30.88
N TYR A 20 34.44 -33.39 -30.62
CA TYR A 20 35.39 -32.91 -31.63
C TYR A 20 36.79 -32.95 -31.03
N ASN A 21 37.71 -33.61 -31.73
CA ASN A 21 39.06 -33.92 -31.24
C ASN A 21 40.10 -33.15 -32.06
N VAL A 22 40.72 -32.12 -31.48
CA VAL A 22 42.06 -31.65 -31.86
C VAL A 22 42.81 -31.15 -30.61
N LYS A 23 43.93 -31.82 -30.35
CA LYS A 23 45.04 -31.61 -29.38
C LYS A 23 45.15 -30.25 -28.65
N GLU A 24 45.01 -30.36 -27.32
CA GLU A 24 45.83 -29.78 -26.24
C GLU A 24 46.06 -28.26 -26.11
N ARG A 25 45.09 -27.56 -25.50
CA ARG A 25 45.19 -26.89 -24.16
C ARG A 25 43.93 -26.02 -23.97
N TYR A 26 42.92 -26.56 -23.29
CA TYR A 26 41.72 -25.80 -22.95
C TYR A 26 41.90 -25.09 -21.61
N MET A 27 41.96 -23.76 -21.63
CA MET A 27 41.76 -22.97 -20.42
C MET A 27 40.28 -23.05 -20.04
N LYS A 28 39.95 -23.80 -18.99
CA LYS A 28 38.60 -23.78 -18.39
C LYS A 28 38.41 -22.45 -17.68
N ILE A 29 37.90 -21.45 -18.39
CA ILE A 29 37.42 -20.22 -17.77
C ILE A 29 36.17 -20.60 -16.97
N LYS A 30 36.27 -20.61 -15.64
CA LYS A 30 35.08 -20.61 -14.77
C LYS A 30 34.37 -19.28 -15.03
N VAL A 31 33.28 -19.32 -15.78
CA VAL A 31 32.35 -18.20 -15.84
C VAL A 31 31.77 -18.08 -14.44
N SER A 32 32.35 -17.18 -13.65
CA SER A 32 31.81 -16.78 -12.35
C SER A 32 30.36 -16.38 -12.56
N HIS A 33 29.47 -16.95 -11.76
CA HIS A 33 28.04 -16.67 -11.76
C HIS A 33 27.80 -15.18 -12.00
N VAL A 34 27.28 -14.85 -13.19
CA VAL A 34 26.86 -13.49 -13.50
C VAL A 34 25.84 -13.12 -12.43
N ASN A 35 26.05 -11.99 -11.75
CA ASN A 35 25.10 -11.48 -10.77
C ASN A 35 23.70 -11.59 -11.37
N THR A 36 22.78 -12.28 -10.67
CA THR A 36 21.38 -12.27 -11.03
C THR A 36 20.94 -10.81 -11.15
N PRO A 37 20.23 -10.42 -12.23
CA PRO A 37 19.81 -9.05 -12.40
C PRO A 37 18.98 -8.64 -11.17
N ASN A 38 19.51 -7.68 -10.42
CA ASN A 38 18.84 -7.14 -9.26
C ASN A 38 17.99 -5.96 -9.75
N TRP A 39 16.76 -6.28 -10.15
CA TRP A 39 15.79 -5.30 -10.59
C TRP A 39 15.45 -4.38 -9.41
N ARG A 40 15.90 -3.12 -9.49
CA ARG A 40 15.49 -2.08 -8.54
C ARG A 40 14.35 -1.31 -9.16
N GLU A 41 13.24 -1.25 -8.45
CA GLU A 41 12.13 -0.38 -8.81
C GLU A 41 12.57 1.08 -8.61
N ILE A 42 12.69 1.83 -9.72
CA ILE A 42 12.95 3.26 -9.69
C ILE A 42 11.60 3.94 -9.84
N THR A 43 11.06 4.46 -8.75
CA THR A 43 9.85 5.30 -8.80
C THR A 43 10.24 6.69 -9.31
N VAL A 44 10.05 6.93 -10.60
CA VAL A 44 10.18 8.28 -11.16
C VAL A 44 8.96 9.07 -10.69
N HIS A 45 9.18 10.06 -9.81
CA HIS A 45 8.12 11.00 -9.44
C HIS A 45 7.77 11.83 -10.66
N SER A 46 6.64 11.49 -11.30
CA SER A 46 6.00 12.36 -12.28
C SER A 46 5.77 13.74 -11.66
N ARG A 47 5.87 14.79 -12.49
CA ARG A 47 5.58 16.15 -12.03
C ARG A 47 4.13 16.22 -11.58
N PHE A 48 3.88 16.19 -10.28
CA PHE A 48 2.53 16.36 -9.75
C PHE A 48 2.12 17.83 -9.93
N PRO A 49 0.96 18.14 -10.53
CA PRO A 49 0.51 19.52 -10.71
C PRO A 49 0.44 20.26 -9.37
N LYS A 50 0.92 21.51 -9.32
CA LYS A 50 0.99 22.29 -8.08
C LYS A 50 -0.40 22.57 -7.52
N GLU A 51 -1.37 22.72 -8.40
CA GLU A 51 -2.79 22.96 -8.12
C GLU A 51 -3.38 21.83 -7.26
N LEU A 52 -2.91 20.61 -7.50
CA LEU A 52 -3.38 19.41 -6.82
C LEU A 52 -2.55 19.05 -5.59
N GLN A 53 -1.46 19.77 -5.27
CA GLN A 53 -0.54 19.44 -4.17
C GLN A 53 -1.26 19.15 -2.83
N ARG A 54 -2.38 19.84 -2.59
CA ARG A 54 -3.25 19.65 -1.43
C ARG A 54 -3.89 18.27 -1.35
N LEU A 55 -4.23 17.63 -2.48
CA LEU A 55 -4.66 16.23 -2.51
C LEU A 55 -3.57 15.30 -1.99
N PHE A 56 -2.32 15.56 -2.39
CA PHE A 56 -1.20 14.77 -1.93
C PHE A 56 -1.04 14.92 -0.41
N GLU A 57 -1.09 16.13 0.12
CA GLU A 57 -0.99 16.38 1.57
C GLU A 57 -2.09 15.67 2.37
N ILE A 58 -3.36 15.80 1.94
CA ILE A 58 -4.48 15.08 2.58
C ILE A 58 -4.24 13.57 2.50
N SER A 59 -3.78 13.03 1.37
CA SER A 59 -3.56 11.58 1.22
C SER A 59 -2.55 10.99 2.20
N GLN A 60 -1.61 11.80 2.70
CA GLN A 60 -0.57 11.38 3.63
C GLN A 60 -1.04 11.34 5.10
N ASN A 61 -2.23 11.86 5.41
CA ASN A 61 -2.76 11.88 6.76
C ASN A 61 -4.06 11.08 6.83
N ILE A 62 -4.14 10.09 7.72
CA ILE A 62 -5.26 9.16 7.77
C ILE A 62 -6.61 9.80 8.18
N TRP A 63 -6.65 11.09 8.55
CA TRP A 63 -7.87 11.87 8.78
C TRP A 63 -8.93 11.70 7.69
N TRP A 64 -8.52 11.54 6.43
CA TRP A 64 -9.46 11.28 5.34
C TRP A 64 -10.33 10.04 5.58
N SER A 65 -9.89 9.07 6.39
CA SER A 65 -10.56 7.77 6.52
C SER A 65 -11.83 7.79 7.38
N TRP A 66 -12.05 8.84 8.16
CA TRP A 66 -13.31 9.09 8.88
C TRP A 66 -13.96 10.43 8.51
N ASN A 67 -13.47 11.10 7.47
CA ASN A 67 -14.12 12.27 6.89
C ASN A 67 -14.80 11.91 5.57
N TYR A 68 -16.13 12.04 5.53
CA TYR A 68 -16.95 11.63 4.39
C TYR A 68 -16.63 12.42 3.11
N GLU A 69 -16.45 13.73 3.23
CA GLU A 69 -16.19 14.60 2.09
C GLU A 69 -14.82 14.34 1.47
N ALA A 70 -13.80 14.04 2.29
CA ALA A 70 -12.49 13.62 1.82
C ALA A 70 -12.54 12.27 1.08
N LEU A 71 -13.27 11.29 1.60
CA LEU A 71 -13.48 9.99 0.94
C LEU A 71 -14.15 10.14 -0.42
N GLU A 72 -15.25 10.90 -0.48
CA GLU A 72 -15.98 11.11 -1.74
C GLU A 72 -15.18 11.97 -2.72
N LEU A 73 -14.32 12.89 -2.25
CA LEU A 73 -13.36 13.59 -3.10
C LEU A 73 -12.45 12.58 -3.82
N PHE A 74 -11.70 11.75 -3.08
CA PHE A 74 -10.77 10.78 -3.70
C PHE A 74 -11.48 9.79 -4.62
N LYS A 75 -12.62 9.24 -4.18
CA LYS A 75 -13.42 8.30 -4.97
C LYS A 75 -13.90 8.90 -6.29
N SER A 76 -14.24 10.19 -6.31
CA SER A 76 -14.74 10.87 -7.50
C SER A 76 -13.67 11.18 -8.55
N LEU A 77 -12.38 11.23 -8.17
CA LEU A 77 -11.29 11.55 -9.11
C LEU A 77 -11.16 10.47 -10.20
N ASP A 78 -11.19 9.21 -9.77
CA ASP A 78 -11.21 8.04 -10.64
C ASP A 78 -11.83 6.85 -9.89
N PRO A 79 -13.14 6.58 -10.05
CA PRO A 79 -13.82 5.50 -9.33
C PRO A 79 -13.29 4.10 -9.66
N VAL A 80 -12.66 3.92 -10.83
CA VAL A 80 -12.13 2.62 -11.26
C VAL A 80 -10.83 2.36 -10.51
N ILE A 81 -9.86 3.27 -10.62
CA ILE A 81 -8.57 3.16 -9.92
C ILE A 81 -8.79 3.12 -8.41
N TRP A 82 -9.73 3.92 -7.89
CA TRP A 82 -10.08 3.93 -6.46
C TRP A 82 -10.46 2.54 -5.94
N LYS A 83 -11.29 1.81 -6.71
CA LYS A 83 -11.68 0.44 -6.36
C LYS A 83 -10.51 -0.53 -6.51
N GLU A 84 -9.74 -0.42 -7.58
CA GLU A 84 -8.59 -1.30 -7.86
C GLU A 84 -7.47 -1.17 -6.81
N CYS A 85 -7.23 0.05 -6.31
CA CYS A 85 -6.23 0.30 -5.28
C CYS A 85 -6.71 0.03 -3.85
N GLY A 86 -7.93 -0.52 -3.69
CA GLY A 86 -8.49 -0.86 -2.39
C GLY A 86 -8.85 0.37 -1.54
N ASN A 87 -9.31 1.45 -2.17
CA ASN A 87 -9.67 2.72 -1.53
C ASN A 87 -8.48 3.42 -0.85
N ASN A 88 -7.27 3.26 -1.42
CA ASN A 88 -6.06 3.90 -0.92
C ASN A 88 -5.74 5.18 -1.72
N PRO A 89 -5.86 6.38 -1.13
CA PRO A 89 -5.63 7.63 -1.83
C PRO A 89 -4.18 7.82 -2.28
N VAL A 90 -3.21 7.28 -1.53
CA VAL A 90 -1.79 7.34 -1.93
C VAL A 90 -1.55 6.54 -3.20
N LEU A 91 -2.14 5.34 -3.30
CA LEU A 91 -2.03 4.51 -4.49
C LEU A 91 -2.83 5.07 -5.67
N LEU A 92 -4.02 5.63 -5.40
CA LEU A 92 -4.83 6.34 -6.40
C LEU A 92 -3.99 7.41 -7.11
N LEU A 93 -3.39 8.33 -6.34
CA LEU A 93 -2.58 9.42 -6.89
C LEU A 93 -1.35 8.92 -7.66
N LYS A 94 -0.77 7.78 -7.26
CA LYS A 94 0.38 7.18 -7.93
C LYS A 94 0.02 6.44 -9.23
N GLN A 95 -1.19 5.90 -9.34
CA GLN A 95 -1.64 5.11 -10.48
C GLN A 95 -2.28 5.95 -11.59
N MET A 96 -2.77 7.15 -11.26
CA MET A 96 -3.30 8.07 -12.27
C MET A 96 -2.22 8.52 -13.26
N SER A 97 -2.59 8.58 -14.55
CA SER A 97 -1.73 9.13 -15.58
C SER A 97 -1.48 10.63 -15.38
N TYR A 98 -0.36 11.13 -15.91
CA TYR A 98 -0.04 12.54 -15.83
C TYR A 98 -1.05 13.42 -16.59
N GLU A 99 -1.58 12.90 -17.69
CA GLU A 99 -2.62 13.52 -18.52
C GLU A 99 -3.90 13.69 -17.70
N LYS A 100 -4.33 12.65 -16.98
CA LYS A 100 -5.51 12.71 -16.09
C LYS A 100 -5.31 13.72 -14.97
N LEU A 101 -4.13 13.73 -14.34
CA LEU A 101 -3.79 14.72 -13.32
C LEU A 101 -3.85 16.16 -13.86
N LYS A 102 -3.41 16.40 -15.11
CA LYS A 102 -3.53 17.72 -15.75
C LYS A 102 -4.96 18.12 -16.06
N GLU A 103 -5.81 17.17 -16.44
CA GLU A 103 -7.24 17.41 -16.66
C GLU A 103 -7.91 17.82 -15.34
N LEU A 104 -7.69 17.05 -14.28
CA LEU A 104 -8.20 17.34 -12.93
C LEU A 104 -7.69 18.69 -12.39
N ALA A 105 -6.45 19.06 -12.70
CA ALA A 105 -5.88 20.35 -12.30
C ALA A 105 -6.53 21.56 -13.01
N LYS A 106 -7.37 21.34 -14.02
CA LYS A 106 -8.13 22.38 -14.73
C LYS A 106 -9.63 22.29 -14.48
N ASP A 107 -10.08 21.27 -13.76
CA ASP A 107 -11.49 21.04 -13.48
C ASP A 107 -11.91 21.90 -12.28
N GLU A 108 -12.76 22.90 -12.54
CA GLU A 108 -13.20 23.85 -11.53
C GLU A 108 -14.00 23.20 -10.39
N ASP A 109 -14.81 22.17 -10.67
CA ASP A 109 -15.59 21.46 -9.65
C ASP A 109 -14.65 20.68 -8.70
N VAL A 110 -13.67 19.98 -9.27
CA VAL A 110 -12.67 19.24 -8.50
C VAL A 110 -11.85 20.19 -7.62
N LEU A 111 -11.40 21.32 -8.17
CA LEU A 111 -10.63 22.30 -7.42
C LEU A 111 -11.45 22.94 -6.30
N GLN A 112 -12.72 23.27 -6.55
CA GLN A 112 -13.59 23.81 -5.52
C GLN A 112 -13.80 22.80 -4.37
N ARG A 113 -14.11 21.55 -4.68
CA ARG A 113 -14.29 20.50 -3.66
C ARG A 113 -13.00 20.22 -2.90
N LEU A 114 -11.85 20.26 -3.58
CA LEU A 114 -10.54 20.19 -2.95
C LEU A 114 -10.32 21.35 -1.97
N ASP A 115 -10.65 22.58 -2.35
CA ASP A 115 -10.52 23.77 -1.49
C ASP A 115 -11.37 23.63 -0.23
N GLU A 116 -12.61 23.17 -0.36
CA GLU A 116 -13.53 22.95 0.76
C GLU A 116 -13.01 21.89 1.73
N VAL A 117 -12.59 20.72 1.22
CA VAL A 117 -12.03 19.64 2.04
C VAL A 117 -10.72 20.07 2.68
N TYR A 118 -9.86 20.77 1.95
CA TYR A 118 -8.58 21.23 2.46
C TYR A 118 -8.74 22.31 3.55
N THR A 119 -9.75 23.17 3.43
CA THR A 119 -10.11 24.13 4.48
C THR A 119 -10.54 23.40 5.76
N LYS A 120 -11.35 22.35 5.65
CA LYS A 120 -11.73 21.51 6.81
C LYS A 120 -10.51 20.83 7.42
N PHE A 121 -9.66 20.24 6.59
CA PHE A 121 -8.42 19.56 7.01
C PHE A 121 -7.48 20.52 7.75
N THR A 122 -7.21 21.69 7.19
CA THR A 122 -6.31 22.69 7.81
C THR A 122 -6.90 23.25 9.10
N ASN A 123 -8.20 23.54 9.14
CA ASN A 123 -8.87 23.98 10.37
C ASN A 123 -8.76 22.92 11.48
N TYR A 124 -8.91 21.65 11.12
CA TYR A 124 -8.74 20.52 12.04
C TYR A 124 -7.29 20.39 12.55
N MET A 125 -6.30 20.44 11.65
CA MET A 125 -4.89 20.26 11.99
C MET A 125 -4.29 21.45 12.76
N ASN A 126 -4.85 22.64 12.62
CA ASN A 126 -4.36 23.85 13.26
C ASN A 126 -4.91 24.07 14.69
N VAL A 127 -5.79 23.19 15.18
CA VAL A 127 -6.26 23.27 16.58
C VAL A 127 -5.11 22.91 17.52
N ARG A 128 -4.72 23.83 18.40
CA ARG A 128 -3.67 23.57 19.38
C ARG A 128 -4.13 22.59 20.46
N PRO A 129 -3.33 21.58 20.82
CA PRO A 129 -3.63 20.70 21.95
C PRO A 129 -3.78 21.50 23.24
N ASP A 130 -4.63 21.03 24.14
CA ASP A 130 -4.75 21.58 25.49
C ASP A 130 -3.50 21.23 26.31
N GLU A 131 -2.67 22.22 26.59
CA GLU A 131 -1.40 22.07 27.33
C GLU A 131 -1.60 21.59 28.78
N ASN A 132 -2.81 21.74 29.35
CA ASN A 132 -3.11 21.31 30.71
C ASN A 132 -3.55 19.84 30.78
N ARG A 133 -3.85 19.21 29.64
CA ARG A 133 -4.21 17.79 29.61
C ARG A 133 -2.95 16.92 29.66
N PRO A 134 -2.95 15.85 30.47
CA PRO A 134 -1.84 14.91 30.47
C PRO A 134 -1.72 14.20 29.12
N SER A 135 -0.50 13.91 28.72
CA SER A 135 -0.24 13.05 27.57
C SER A 135 -0.55 11.59 27.90
N VAL A 136 -1.18 10.86 26.98
CA VAL A 136 -1.54 9.45 27.14
C VAL A 136 -0.76 8.60 26.14
N ALA A 137 -0.06 7.56 26.63
CA ALA A 137 0.46 6.50 25.78
C ALA A 137 -0.52 5.33 25.78
N TYR A 138 -1.17 5.08 24.64
CA TYR A 138 -2.14 4.01 24.50
C TYR A 138 -1.48 2.81 23.83
N PHE A 139 -1.36 1.70 24.55
CA PHE A 139 -0.76 0.47 24.04
C PHE A 139 -1.84 -0.49 23.59
N SER A 140 -1.78 -0.92 22.34
CA SER A 140 -2.65 -1.95 21.79
C SER A 140 -1.87 -2.82 20.83
N MET A 141 -2.25 -4.09 20.75
CA MET A 141 -1.74 -4.98 19.73
C MET A 141 -2.35 -4.68 18.35
N GLU A 142 -3.52 -4.02 18.29
CA GLU A 142 -4.24 -3.79 17.05
C GLU A 142 -4.84 -2.38 16.96
N TYR A 143 -4.95 -1.84 15.75
CA TYR A 143 -5.62 -0.55 15.47
C TYR A 143 -6.42 -0.57 14.17
N GLY A 144 -7.74 -0.49 14.29
CA GLY A 144 -8.70 -0.50 13.18
C GLY A 144 -9.02 0.90 12.65
N LEU A 145 -8.03 1.57 12.09
CA LEU A 145 -8.20 2.95 11.56
C LEU A 145 -8.93 2.96 10.21
N ASN A 146 -8.48 2.11 9.29
CA ASN A 146 -9.05 1.96 7.96
C ASN A 146 -8.59 0.61 7.35
N SER A 147 -9.37 0.03 6.44
CA SER A 147 -9.05 -1.24 5.76
C SER A 147 -7.75 -1.21 4.96
N VAL A 148 -7.27 -0.03 4.56
CA VAL A 148 -5.95 0.16 3.92
C VAL A 148 -4.81 -0.23 4.86
N LEU A 149 -5.00 -0.09 6.18
CA LEU A 149 -4.03 -0.49 7.20
C LEU A 149 -4.44 -1.81 7.84
N LYS A 150 -3.83 -2.91 7.37
CA LYS A 150 -4.11 -4.27 7.87
C LYS A 150 -3.38 -4.58 9.19
N ILE A 151 -3.57 -3.73 10.19
CA ILE A 151 -2.96 -3.85 11.54
C ILE A 151 -4.00 -4.17 12.63
N TYR A 152 -5.11 -4.80 12.24
CA TYR A 152 -6.18 -5.26 13.11
C TYR A 152 -6.86 -6.49 12.50
N SER A 153 -7.56 -7.28 13.31
CA SER A 153 -8.30 -8.46 12.82
C SER A 153 -9.74 -8.54 13.34
N GLY A 154 -10.10 -7.79 14.38
CA GLY A 154 -11.43 -7.86 14.98
C GLY A 154 -11.82 -6.67 15.85
N GLY A 155 -12.77 -6.90 16.75
CA GLY A 155 -13.40 -5.85 17.56
C GLY A 155 -12.45 -5.07 18.47
N LEU A 156 -11.40 -5.71 18.99
CA LEU A 156 -10.38 -5.03 19.80
C LEU A 156 -9.67 -3.94 19.00
N GLY A 157 -9.22 -4.27 17.80
CA GLY A 157 -8.58 -3.30 16.93
C GLY A 157 -9.54 -2.19 16.50
N ILE A 158 -10.79 -2.52 16.14
CA ILE A 158 -11.80 -1.51 15.81
C ILE A 158 -11.98 -0.51 16.96
N LEU A 159 -12.21 -1.00 18.19
CA LEU A 159 -12.37 -0.14 19.36
C LEU A 159 -11.12 0.73 19.62
N ALA A 160 -9.92 0.14 19.53
CA ALA A 160 -8.67 0.88 19.69
C ALA A 160 -8.51 1.96 18.60
N GLY A 161 -8.90 1.66 17.36
CA GLY A 161 -8.91 2.61 16.26
C GLY A 161 -9.90 3.76 16.48
N ASP A 162 -11.10 3.46 16.97
CA ASP A 162 -12.10 4.48 17.28
C ASP A 162 -11.65 5.37 18.44
N TYR A 163 -10.98 4.84 19.45
CA TYR A 163 -10.33 5.66 20.49
C TYR A 163 -9.28 6.62 19.91
N LEU A 164 -8.48 6.20 18.93
CA LEU A 164 -7.53 7.10 18.28
C LEU A 164 -8.24 8.21 17.48
N LYS A 165 -9.33 7.89 16.79
CA LYS A 165 -10.12 8.87 16.03
C LYS A 165 -10.77 9.88 16.97
N GLU A 166 -11.42 9.41 18.04
CA GLU A 166 -12.04 10.26 19.06
C GLU A 166 -11.00 11.13 19.79
N ALA A 167 -9.82 10.58 20.08
CA ALA A 167 -8.73 11.35 20.66
C ALA A 167 -8.26 12.45 19.71
N SER A 168 -8.16 12.16 18.42
CA SER A 168 -7.83 13.13 17.37
C SER A 168 -8.91 14.22 17.26
N ASP A 169 -10.19 13.85 17.21
CA ASP A 169 -11.32 14.80 17.11
C ASP A 169 -11.48 15.66 18.36
N SER A 170 -11.17 15.10 19.54
CA SER A 170 -11.17 15.82 20.83
C SER A 170 -9.87 16.57 21.12
N ASN A 171 -8.92 16.55 20.17
CA ASN A 171 -7.57 17.12 20.28
C ASN A 171 -6.84 16.74 21.58
N VAL A 172 -6.96 15.46 21.97
CA VAL A 172 -6.29 14.86 23.12
C VAL A 172 -4.85 14.51 22.73
N ASN A 173 -3.89 14.86 23.58
CA ASN A 173 -2.51 14.46 23.41
C ASN A 173 -2.34 12.96 23.71
N LEU A 174 -2.61 12.13 22.70
CA LEU A 174 -2.56 10.67 22.79
C LEU A 174 -1.62 10.11 21.73
N CYS A 175 -0.70 9.24 22.15
CA CYS A 175 0.20 8.50 21.29
C CYS A 175 -0.18 7.01 21.31
N GLY A 176 -0.64 6.49 20.17
CA GLY A 176 -0.87 5.06 19.97
C GLY A 176 0.45 4.33 19.74
N VAL A 177 0.71 3.29 20.55
CA VAL A 177 1.85 2.40 20.43
C VAL A 177 1.36 1.00 20.11
N GLY A 178 1.95 0.37 19.09
CA GLY A 178 1.56 -0.96 18.64
C GLY A 178 2.56 -1.56 17.65
N LEU A 179 2.09 -2.55 16.88
CA LEU A 179 2.91 -3.34 15.99
C LEU A 179 2.58 -3.04 14.52
N LEU A 180 3.62 -2.89 13.70
CA LEU A 180 3.49 -2.86 12.24
C LEU A 180 3.61 -4.27 11.68
N TYR A 181 2.48 -4.96 11.54
CA TYR A 181 2.44 -6.31 11.03
C TYR A 181 2.81 -6.37 9.55
N ARG A 182 3.76 -7.24 9.19
CA ARG A 182 4.11 -7.52 7.78
C ARG A 182 2.98 -8.23 7.03
N TYR A 183 2.27 -9.09 7.74
CA TYR A 183 1.13 -9.84 7.23
C TYR A 183 -0.05 -9.53 8.15
N GLY A 184 -1.11 -8.95 7.57
CA GLY A 184 -2.36 -8.70 8.30
C GLY A 184 -3.25 -9.94 8.34
N TYR A 185 -4.55 -9.73 8.54
CA TYR A 185 -5.56 -10.79 8.44
C TYR A 185 -5.62 -11.40 7.03
N PHE A 186 -6.03 -12.67 6.96
CA PHE A 186 -6.17 -13.40 5.71
C PHE A 186 -7.40 -12.95 4.92
N THR A 187 -7.39 -13.16 3.60
CA THR A 187 -8.54 -12.86 2.75
C THR A 187 -9.43 -14.10 2.68
N GLN A 188 -10.52 -14.07 3.45
CA GLN A 188 -11.47 -15.18 3.48
C GLN A 188 -12.17 -15.34 2.12
N SER A 189 -12.18 -16.56 1.61
CA SER A 189 -13.02 -16.98 0.47
C SER A 189 -13.78 -18.25 0.82
N LEU A 190 -14.85 -18.54 0.09
CA LEU A 190 -15.64 -19.75 0.27
C LEU A 190 -15.45 -20.66 -0.95
N SER A 191 -15.18 -21.94 -0.71
CA SER A 191 -15.16 -22.97 -1.75
C SER A 191 -16.57 -23.25 -2.27
N MET A 192 -16.67 -23.96 -3.40
CA MET A 192 -17.97 -24.38 -3.96
C MET A 192 -18.74 -25.31 -3.00
N GLU A 193 -18.02 -25.99 -2.11
CA GLU A 193 -18.54 -26.88 -1.07
C GLU A 193 -18.87 -26.13 0.23
N GLY A 194 -18.74 -24.79 0.25
CA GLY A 194 -19.02 -23.96 1.41
C GLY A 194 -17.93 -23.98 2.48
N GLN A 195 -16.74 -24.50 2.17
CA GLN A 195 -15.62 -24.48 3.11
C GLN A 195 -14.90 -23.13 3.07
N GLN A 196 -14.48 -22.65 4.23
CA GLN A 196 -13.63 -21.47 4.33
C GLN A 196 -12.22 -21.78 3.83
N ILE A 197 -11.74 -20.94 2.90
CA ILE A 197 -10.36 -20.90 2.45
C ILE A 197 -9.75 -19.59 2.98
N ALA A 198 -8.63 -19.72 3.68
CA ALA A 198 -7.89 -18.64 4.32
C ALA A 198 -6.50 -18.48 3.70
#